data_AF-A0A7C3XPH3-F1
#
_entry.id   AF-A0A7C3XPH3-F1
#
_cell.length_a   1.000
_cell.length_b   1.000
_cell.length_c   1.000
_cell.angle_alpha   90.00
_cell.angle_beta   90.00
_cell.angle_gamma   90.00
#
_symmetry.space_group_name_H-M   'P 1'
#
loop_
_entity.id
_entity.type
_entity.pdbx_description
1 polymer ?
#
loop_
_entity_poly.entity_id
_entity_poly.type
_entity_poly.pdbx_seq_one_letter_code
_entity_poly.pdbx_strand_id
1 'polypeptide(L)'
;MSQSLSAAARSFLLAVAERRVKDCEREFEKLRNGVENSEWNKGYLKALEGLLHTVKSSDNQYLYFNRIQMSEKRVRGLKEEFSRQSRDELYDDYDKGYFTALTDYASILEESKPWTRQVSTESVEADTDVDAGIE
;
A
#
# COMPACT_ATOMS: atom_id res chain seq x y z
N MET A 1 11.12 20.41 -5.29
CA MET A 1 10.64 20.41 -3.88
C MET A 1 11.21 19.18 -3.18
N SER A 2 11.78 19.33 -1.99
CA SER A 2 11.95 18.20 -1.06
C SER A 2 10.54 17.84 -0.57
N GLN A 3 9.88 16.90 -1.27
CA GLN A 3 8.45 16.65 -1.08
C GLN A 3 8.22 15.87 0.21
N SER A 4 7.72 16.53 1.25
CA SER A 4 6.95 15.82 2.25
C SER A 4 5.66 15.34 1.61
N LEU A 5 5.24 14.12 1.96
CA LEU A 5 3.98 13.53 1.53
C LEU A 5 2.83 14.49 1.82
N SER A 6 2.11 14.95 0.80
CA SER A 6 0.96 15.83 1.02
C SER A 6 -0.07 15.13 1.90
N ALA A 7 -0.82 15.90 2.71
CA ALA A 7 -1.82 15.33 3.62
C ALA A 7 -2.87 14.47 2.88
N ALA A 8 -3.23 14.87 1.65
CA ALA A 8 -4.12 14.11 0.79
C ALA A 8 -3.49 12.80 0.30
N ALA A 9 -2.20 12.82 -0.09
CA ALA A 9 -1.48 11.62 -0.51
C ALA A 9 -1.34 10.62 0.64
N ARG A 10 -1.01 11.09 1.85
CA ARG A 10 -0.98 10.25 3.04
C ARG A 10 -2.34 9.63 3.36
N SER A 11 -3.40 10.43 3.30
CA SER A 11 -4.77 9.97 3.59
C SER A 11 -5.25 8.94 2.55
N PHE A 12 -4.92 9.16 1.27
CA PHE A 12 -5.17 8.20 0.20
C PHE A 12 -4.46 6.87 0.47
N LEU A 13 -3.15 6.89 0.73
CA LEU A 13 -2.35 5.68 0.93
C LEU A 13 -2.78 4.89 2.18
N LEU A 14 -3.18 5.57 3.26
CA LEU A 14 -3.79 4.92 4.43
C LEU A 14 -5.11 4.26 4.07
N ALA A 15 -5.98 4.94 3.32
CA ALA A 15 -7.24 4.36 2.86
C ALA A 15 -7.00 3.13 1.96
N VAL A 16 -5.95 3.14 1.13
CA VAL A 16 -5.53 1.98 0.32
C VAL A 16 -5.11 0.82 1.22
N ALA A 17 -4.25 1.07 2.21
CA ALA A 17 -3.80 0.05 3.16
C ALA A 17 -4.97 -0.58 3.96
N GLU A 18 -5.97 0.23 4.32
CA GLU A 18 -7.16 -0.18 5.05
C GLU A 18 -8.33 -0.63 4.15
N ARG A 19 -8.13 -0.62 2.82
CA ARG A 19 -9.14 -0.97 1.80
C ARG A 19 -10.43 -0.15 1.87
N ARG A 20 -10.35 1.11 2.28
CA ARG A 20 -11.49 2.05 2.31
C ARG A 20 -11.69 2.68 0.94
N VAL A 21 -12.34 1.97 0.02
CA VAL A 21 -12.54 2.37 -1.40
C VAL A 21 -13.06 3.81 -1.54
N LYS A 22 -14.15 4.16 -0.83
CA LYS A 22 -14.76 5.50 -0.92
C LYS A 22 -13.82 6.61 -0.50
N ASP A 23 -12.98 6.34 0.50
CA ASP A 23 -11.99 7.30 0.97
C ASP A 23 -10.83 7.42 -0.03
N CYS A 24 -10.41 6.30 -0.64
CA CYS A 24 -9.42 6.31 -1.71
C CYS A 24 -9.88 7.19 -2.88
N GLU A 25 -11.10 7.00 -3.37
CA GLU A 25 -11.65 7.79 -4.50
C GLU A 25 -11.69 9.29 -4.16
N ARG A 26 -12.19 9.64 -2.96
CA ARG A 26 -12.28 11.03 -2.52
C ARG A 26 -10.91 11.69 -2.42
N GLU A 27 -9.95 11.05 -1.77
CA GLU A 27 -8.62 11.65 -1.58
C GLU A 27 -7.80 11.67 -2.88
N PHE A 28 -7.99 10.69 -3.78
CA PHE A 28 -7.37 10.69 -5.12
C PHE A 28 -7.85 11.86 -5.97
N GLU A 29 -9.15 12.15 -5.98
CA GLU A 29 -9.68 13.29 -6.74
C GLU A 29 -9.16 14.63 -6.21
N LYS A 30 -8.96 14.78 -4.89
CA LYS A 30 -8.32 15.98 -4.34
C LYS A 30 -6.89 16.14 -4.82
N LEU A 31 -6.11 15.04 -4.86
CA LEU A 31 -4.74 15.06 -5.37
C LEU A 31 -4.70 15.42 -6.84
N ARG A 32 -5.51 14.73 -7.65
CA ARG A 32 -5.57 14.92 -9.10
C ARG A 32 -5.85 16.38 -9.48
N ASN A 33 -6.73 17.05 -8.75
CA ASN A 33 -7.10 18.43 -9.01
C ASN A 33 -6.16 19.46 -8.38
N GLY A 34 -5.30 19.06 -7.43
CA GLY A 34 -4.46 19.96 -6.64
C GLY A 34 -2.98 19.98 -7.02
N VAL A 35 -2.50 19.04 -7.83
CA VAL A 35 -1.09 18.97 -8.22
C VAL A 35 -0.81 19.74 -9.53
N GLU A 36 0.37 20.32 -9.62
CA GLU A 36 0.84 20.98 -10.85
C GLU A 36 1.03 19.97 -11.99
N ASN A 37 0.90 20.45 -13.23
CA ASN A 37 1.14 19.63 -14.42
C ASN A 37 2.65 19.47 -14.67
N SER A 38 3.27 18.48 -14.02
CA SER A 38 4.66 18.09 -14.22
C SER A 38 4.77 16.59 -14.53
N GLU A 39 5.82 16.16 -15.23
CA GLU A 39 6.06 14.74 -15.52
C GLU A 39 6.12 13.91 -14.24
N TRP A 40 6.79 14.44 -13.21
CA TRP A 40 6.85 13.82 -11.89
C TRP A 40 5.46 13.61 -11.29
N ASN A 41 4.61 14.65 -11.27
CA ASN A 41 3.26 14.54 -10.71
C ASN A 41 2.39 13.57 -11.53
N LYS A 42 2.56 13.50 -12.86
CA LYS A 42 1.86 12.52 -13.70
C LYS A 42 2.24 11.09 -13.34
N GLY A 43 3.53 10.82 -13.15
CA GLY A 43 4.01 9.51 -12.72
C GLY A 43 3.50 9.13 -11.34
N TYR A 44 3.57 10.07 -10.39
CA TYR A 44 3.05 9.90 -9.04
C TYR A 44 1.55 9.55 -9.05
N LEU A 45 0.74 10.35 -9.74
CA LEU A 45 -0.70 10.11 -9.87
C LEU A 45 -1.00 8.78 -10.58
N LYS A 46 -0.18 8.38 -11.56
CA LYS A 46 -0.38 7.10 -12.26
C LYS A 46 -0.20 5.90 -11.33
N ALA A 47 0.81 5.93 -10.47
CA ALA A 47 1.00 4.89 -9.46
C ALA A 47 -0.19 4.83 -8.50
N LEU A 48 -0.68 5.97 -8.02
CA LEU A 48 -1.87 6.04 -7.15
C LEU A 48 -3.13 5.51 -7.85
N GLU A 49 -3.33 5.84 -9.13
CA GLU A 49 -4.44 5.31 -9.94
C GLU A 49 -4.37 3.77 -10.03
N GLY A 50 -3.17 3.22 -10.24
CA GLY A 50 -2.94 1.77 -10.22
C GLY A 50 -3.31 1.13 -8.88
N LEU A 51 -2.93 1.77 -7.76
CA LEU A 51 -3.32 1.32 -6.42
C LEU A 51 -4.85 1.39 -6.23
N LEU A 52 -5.49 2.45 -6.70
CA LEU A 52 -6.95 2.59 -6.63
C LEU A 52 -7.66 1.48 -7.40
N HIS A 53 -7.24 1.18 -8.62
CA HIS A 53 -7.79 0.06 -9.41
C HIS A 53 -7.61 -1.28 -8.70
N THR A 54 -6.48 -1.46 -8.01
CA THR A 54 -6.18 -2.67 -7.25
C THR A 54 -7.12 -2.83 -6.05
N VAL A 55 -7.42 -1.75 -5.33
CA VAL A 55 -8.36 -1.78 -4.18
C VAL A 55 -9.82 -1.95 -4.64
N LYS A 56 -10.18 -1.42 -5.81
CA LYS A 56 -11.53 -1.54 -6.40
C LYS A 56 -11.80 -2.91 -7.00
N SER A 57 -10.76 -3.59 -7.50
CA SER A 57 -10.89 -4.93 -8.04
C SER A 57 -10.95 -5.92 -6.88
N SER A 58 -12.10 -6.56 -6.69
CA SER A 58 -12.30 -7.65 -5.72
C SER A 58 -11.44 -8.90 -6.03
N ASP A 59 -10.70 -8.87 -7.13
CA ASP A 59 -9.87 -9.97 -7.58
C ASP A 59 -8.49 -9.93 -6.91
N ASN A 60 -8.30 -10.85 -5.96
CA ASN A 60 -7.06 -11.06 -5.19
C ASN A 60 -5.80 -11.32 -6.05
N GLN A 61 -5.93 -11.35 -7.38
CA GLN A 61 -4.84 -11.57 -8.32
C GLN A 61 -3.95 -10.34 -8.52
N TYR A 62 -4.51 -9.13 -8.44
CA TYR A 62 -3.78 -7.88 -8.73
C TYR A 62 -3.17 -7.20 -7.51
N LEU A 63 -3.58 -7.61 -6.31
CA LEU A 63 -2.86 -7.27 -5.10
C LEU A 63 -1.60 -8.13 -5.05
N TYR A 64 -0.51 -7.67 -5.68
CA TYR A 64 0.83 -8.21 -5.46
C TYR A 64 1.10 -8.37 -3.95
N PHE A 65 0.55 -7.45 -3.15
CA PHE A 65 0.58 -7.43 -1.68
C PHE A 65 -0.33 -8.45 -0.96
N ASN A 66 -1.34 -9.04 -1.60
CA ASN A 66 -2.26 -10.00 -0.94
C ASN A 66 -1.89 -11.47 -1.18
N ARG A 67 -1.06 -11.75 -2.21
CA ARG A 67 -0.47 -13.10 -2.44
C ARG A 67 0.85 -13.30 -1.72
N ILE A 68 1.57 -12.21 -1.49
CA ILE A 68 2.80 -12.21 -0.72
C ILE A 68 2.37 -12.14 0.74
N GLN A 69 2.64 -13.17 1.56
CA GLN A 69 2.60 -13.00 3.02
C GLN A 69 3.40 -11.74 3.38
N MET A 70 2.70 -10.64 3.67
CA MET A 70 3.31 -9.34 3.91
C MET A 70 4.06 -9.44 5.24
N SER A 71 5.36 -9.64 5.16
CA SER A 71 6.24 -9.54 6.31
C SER A 71 6.94 -8.19 6.29
N GLU A 72 7.26 -7.69 7.48
CA GLU A 72 8.01 -6.44 7.65
C GLU A 72 9.30 -6.43 6.81
N LYS A 73 9.99 -7.57 6.72
CA LYS A 73 11.19 -7.72 5.87
C LYS A 73 10.91 -7.47 4.39
N ARG A 74 9.78 -7.96 3.86
CA ARG A 74 9.43 -7.79 2.44
C ARG A 74 9.01 -6.36 2.14
N VAL A 75 8.22 -5.74 3.01
CA VAL A 75 7.81 -4.34 2.86
C VAL A 75 9.04 -3.42 2.85
N ARG A 76 9.98 -3.65 3.78
CA ARG A 76 11.24 -2.91 3.80
C ARG A 76 12.08 -3.12 2.54
N GLY A 77 12.17 -4.36 2.05
CA GLY A 77 12.88 -4.64 0.78
C GLY A 77 12.28 -3.92 -0.43
N LEU A 78 10.94 -3.90 -0.53
CA LEU A 78 10.25 -3.15 -1.59
C LEU A 78 10.48 -1.63 -1.46
N LYS A 79 10.40 -1.10 -0.24
CA LYS A 79 10.69 0.31 0.04
C LYS A 79 12.11 0.70 -0.39
N GLU A 80 13.10 -0.13 -0.09
CA GLU A 80 14.49 0.09 -0.49
C GLU A 80 14.66 0.06 -2.02
N GLU A 81 14.02 -0.90 -2.70
CA GLU A 81 14.07 -1.02 -4.15
C GLU A 81 13.43 0.18 -4.86
N PHE A 82 12.20 0.57 -4.46
CA PHE A 82 11.51 1.72 -5.03
C PHE A 82 12.22 3.04 -4.68
N SER A 83 12.79 3.14 -3.47
CA SER A 83 13.57 4.32 -3.09
C SER A 83 14.85 4.44 -3.91
N ARG A 84 15.46 3.33 -4.33
CA ARG A 84 16.61 3.34 -5.24
C ARG A 84 16.19 3.78 -6.64
N GLN A 85 15.11 3.22 -7.17
CA GLN A 85 14.61 3.55 -8.51
C GLN A 85 14.14 5.02 -8.60
N SER A 86 13.47 5.55 -7.58
CA SER A 86 13.06 6.97 -7.55
C SER A 86 14.21 7.98 -7.51
N ARG A 87 15.42 7.54 -7.17
CA ARG A 87 16.63 8.38 -7.07
C ARG A 87 17.64 8.13 -8.18
N ASP A 88 17.40 7.13 -9.03
CA ASP A 88 18.31 6.82 -10.12
C ASP A 88 18.29 7.96 -11.15
N GLU A 89 19.47 8.41 -11.55
CA GLU A 89 19.61 9.49 -12.52
C GLU A 89 19.20 9.09 -13.93
N LEU A 90 19.19 7.77 -14.21
CA LEU A 90 18.79 7.22 -15.51
C LEU A 90 17.28 7.22 -15.77
N TYR A 91 16.47 7.41 -14.72
CA TYR A 91 15.02 7.49 -14.86
C TYR A 91 14.56 8.92 -15.12
N ASP A 92 13.58 9.06 -16.01
CA ASP A 92 12.92 10.33 -16.26
C ASP A 92 12.07 10.75 -15.06
N ASP A 93 11.72 12.04 -14.99
CA ASP A 93 10.95 12.60 -13.88
C ASP A 93 9.62 11.86 -13.64
N TYR A 94 9.00 11.35 -14.70
CA TYR A 94 7.81 10.51 -14.63
C TYR A 94 8.04 9.25 -13.78
N ASP A 95 9.06 8.47 -14.14
CA ASP A 95 9.39 7.22 -13.45
C ASP A 95 9.78 7.50 -12.00
N LYS A 96 10.53 8.59 -11.76
CA LYS A 96 10.88 9.03 -10.40
C LYS A 96 9.63 9.32 -9.57
N GLY A 97 8.64 10.01 -10.13
CA GLY A 97 7.34 10.24 -9.50
C GLY A 97 6.60 8.93 -9.20
N TYR A 98 6.56 8.02 -10.17
CA TYR A 98 5.91 6.72 -10.04
C TYR A 98 6.51 5.89 -8.89
N PHE A 99 7.84 5.73 -8.86
CA PHE A 99 8.52 4.98 -7.80
C PHE A 99 8.49 5.69 -6.44
N THR A 100 8.38 7.03 -6.41
CA THR A 100 8.19 7.75 -5.14
C THR A 100 6.85 7.39 -4.51
N ALA A 101 5.75 7.38 -5.28
CA ALA A 101 4.43 6.97 -4.76
C ALA A 101 4.43 5.55 -4.18
N LEU A 102 5.14 4.62 -4.82
CA LEU A 102 5.28 3.25 -4.31
C LEU A 102 6.14 3.17 -3.04
N THR A 103 7.18 4.02 -2.94
CA THR A 103 8.00 4.16 -1.73
C THR A 103 7.18 4.71 -0.56
N ASP A 104 6.34 5.72 -0.83
CA ASP A 104 5.43 6.29 0.16
C ASP A 104 4.41 5.25 0.64
N TYR A 105 3.84 4.48 -0.29
CA TYR A 105 2.91 3.40 0.06
C TYR A 105 3.58 2.35 0.96
N ALA A 106 4.79 1.91 0.61
CA ALA A 106 5.55 0.96 1.42
C ALA A 106 5.87 1.51 2.82
N SER A 107 6.10 2.82 2.94
CA SER A 107 6.28 3.49 4.24
C SER A 107 5.01 3.46 5.08
N ILE A 108 3.85 3.71 4.48
CA ILE A 108 2.55 3.60 5.18
C ILE A 108 2.26 2.17 5.62
N LEU A 109 2.59 1.18 4.78
CA LEU A 109 2.47 -0.23 5.12
C LEU A 109 3.36 -0.60 6.32
N GLU A 110 4.61 -0.14 6.34
CA GLU A 110 5.56 -0.33 7.45
C GLU A 110 5.07 0.32 8.76
N GLU A 111 4.49 1.52 8.68
CA GLU A 111 3.91 2.24 9.84
C GLU A 111 2.64 1.57 10.39
N SER A 112 1.69 1.23 9.51
CA SER A 112 0.37 0.74 9.90
C SER A 112 0.33 -0.76 10.20
N LYS A 113 1.33 -1.52 9.72
CA LYS A 113 1.47 -2.98 9.87
C LYS A 113 0.15 -3.74 9.74
N PRO A 114 -0.66 -3.53 8.68
CA PRO A 114 -2.02 -4.05 8.59
C PRO A 114 -2.09 -5.59 8.64
N TRP A 115 -1.02 -6.28 8.25
CA TRP A 115 -0.88 -7.74 8.35
C TRP A 115 -0.78 -8.25 9.79
N THR A 116 -0.31 -7.43 10.75
CA THR A 116 -0.21 -7.86 12.17
C THR A 116 -1.58 -7.97 12.83
N ARG A 117 -2.58 -7.23 12.34
CA ARG A 117 -3.96 -7.23 12.87
C ARG A 117 -4.74 -8.49 12.52
N GLN A 118 -4.38 -9.20 11.45
CA GLN A 118 -5.10 -10.40 11.00
C GLN A 118 -4.64 -11.69 11.71
N VAL A 119 -3.46 -11.71 12.33
CA VAL A 119 -2.88 -12.92 12.95
C VAL A 119 -3.53 -13.25 14.31
N SER A 120 -4.34 -12.35 14.87
CA SER A 120 -4.90 -12.50 16.22
C SER A 120 -6.22 -13.30 16.29
N THR A 121 -6.79 -13.77 15.17
CA THR A 121 -8.15 -14.34 15.16
C THR A 121 -8.22 -15.84 14.80
N GLU A 122 -7.08 -16.51 14.58
CA GLU A 122 -7.05 -17.92 14.14
C GLU A 122 -6.37 -18.87 15.14
N SER A 123 -6.24 -18.49 16.42
CA SER A 123 -5.58 -19.33 17.45
C SER A 123 -6.47 -19.76 18.62
N VAL A 124 -7.80 -19.65 18.52
CA VAL A 124 -8.72 -20.08 19.59
C VAL A 124 -9.76 -21.03 19.02
N GLU A 125 -9.38 -22.28 18.74
CA GLU A 125 -10.29 -23.44 18.61
C GLU A 125 -9.48 -24.71 18.30
N ALA A 126 -8.64 -25.16 19.24
CA ALA A 126 -8.11 -26.52 19.25
C ALA A 126 -7.53 -26.83 20.65
N ASP A 127 -8.41 -27.01 21.63
CA ASP A 127 -8.27 -28.00 22.72
C ASP A 127 -9.36 -27.76 23.77
N THR A 128 -10.56 -28.26 23.48
CA THR A 128 -11.48 -28.67 24.54
C THR A 128 -12.08 -30.01 24.16
N ASP A 129 -11.76 -30.99 24.99
CA ASP A 129 -12.57 -32.15 25.36
C ASP A 129 -12.92 -33.20 24.30
N VAL A 130 -12.18 -34.32 24.35
CA VAL A 130 -12.82 -35.64 24.53
C VAL A 130 -11.95 -36.50 25.48
N ASP A 131 -12.05 -36.23 26.79
CA ASP A 131 -11.98 -37.29 27.80
C ASP A 131 -13.40 -37.51 28.33
N ALA A 132 -14.04 -38.56 27.84
CA ALA A 132 -15.21 -39.17 28.47
C ALA A 132 -15.23 -40.64 28.03
N GLY A 133 -14.84 -41.51 28.95
CA GLY A 133 -14.73 -42.95 28.73
C GLY A 133 -16.06 -43.70 28.65
N ILE A 134 -15.95 -44.99 28.98
CA ILE A 134 -16.98 -46.05 29.03
C ILE A 134 -17.13 -46.71 27.64
N GLU A 135 -16.79 -47.98 27.41
CA GLU A 135 -16.89 -49.21 28.21
C GLU A 135 -15.86 -50.26 27.76
#